data_AF-A0A3B0S7Z6-F1
#
_entry.id   AF-A0A3B0S7Z6-F1
#
_cell.length_a   1.000
_cell.length_b   1.000
_cell.length_c   1.000
_cell.angle_alpha   90.00
_cell.angle_beta   90.00
_cell.angle_gamma   90.00
#
_symmetry.space_group_name_H-M   'P 1'
#
loop_
_entity.id
_entity.type
_entity.pdbx_description
1 polymer ?
#
loop_
_entity_poly.entity_id
_entity_poly.type
_entity_poly.pdbx_seq_one_letter_code
_entity_poly.pdbx_strand_id
1 'polypeptide(L)' 'MCRDLCGYCSETMPVDLIHTALMRHASERPDLVAVCDRGVDVTYGELWERVSTLAGALTRDIAPGAAVAY' A
#
# COMPACT_ATOMS: atom_id res chain seq x y z
N MET A 1 -26.50 -29.74 15.16
CA MET A 1 -26.08 -28.69 16.12
C MET A 1 -24.60 -28.38 15.89
N CYS A 2 -24.27 -27.09 15.73
CA CYS A 2 -22.95 -26.47 15.53
C CYS A 2 -22.24 -26.72 14.18
N ARG A 3 -22.63 -26.01 13.11
CA ARG A 3 -21.82 -25.92 11.88
C ARG A 3 -21.77 -24.55 11.18
N ASP A 4 -22.14 -23.45 11.84
CA ASP A 4 -22.29 -22.13 11.19
C ASP A 4 -21.74 -20.93 11.99
N LEU A 5 -20.53 -21.04 12.57
CA LEU A 5 -19.89 -19.90 13.27
C LEU A 5 -18.42 -19.67 12.92
N CYS A 6 -17.86 -20.35 11.91
CA CYS A 6 -16.54 -19.98 11.40
C CYS A 6 -16.70 -19.14 10.14
N GLY A 7 -16.98 -17.85 10.30
CA GLY A 7 -16.97 -16.85 9.22
C GLY A 7 -15.56 -16.53 8.69
N TYR A 8 -14.57 -17.38 8.98
CA TYR A 8 -13.18 -17.24 8.55
C TYR A 8 -12.70 -18.52 7.85
N CYS A 9 -13.58 -19.18 7.09
CA CYS A 9 -13.16 -20.20 6.14
C CYS A 9 -12.63 -19.53 4.87
N SER A 10 -11.35 -19.16 4.92
CA SER A 10 -10.38 -19.13 3.81
C SER A 10 -10.87 -18.52 2.48
N GLU A 11 -11.05 -17.20 2.45
CA GLU A 11 -10.87 -16.48 1.19
C GLU A 11 -9.37 -16.50 0.86
N THR A 12 -9.00 -16.98 -0.33
CA THR A 12 -7.60 -17.02 -0.78
C THR A 12 -7.04 -15.60 -0.75
N MET A 13 -6.15 -15.30 0.20
CA MET A 13 -5.56 -13.97 0.25
C MET A 13 -4.70 -13.74 -0.99
N PRO A 14 -4.79 -12.56 -1.63
CA PRO A 14 -3.94 -12.24 -2.75
C PRO A 14 -2.47 -12.34 -2.31
N VAL A 15 -1.67 -13.05 -3.10
CA VAL A 15 -0.24 -13.29 -2.85
C VAL A 15 0.65 -12.08 -3.19
N ASP A 16 0.05 -10.99 -3.65
CA ASP A 16 0.75 -9.79 -4.07
C ASP A 16 1.15 -8.91 -2.88
N LEU A 17 2.25 -8.17 -3.04
CA LEU A 17 2.70 -7.18 -2.08
C LEU A 17 1.76 -5.96 -2.14
N ILE A 18 1.42 -5.39 -0.98
CA ILE A 18 0.54 -4.22 -0.88
C ILE A 18 1.05 -3.05 -1.75
N HIS A 19 2.36 -2.83 -1.79
CA HIS A 19 2.95 -1.76 -2.59
C HIS A 19 2.78 -1.98 -4.11
N THR A 20 2.67 -3.23 -4.57
CA THR A 20 2.40 -3.55 -5.98
C THR A 20 0.97 -3.16 -6.36
N ALA A 21 0.00 -3.42 -5.47
CA ALA A 21 -1.39 -2.98 -5.67
C ALA A 21 -1.50 -1.44 -5.67
N LEU A 22 -0.72 -0.75 -4.81
CA LEU A 22 -0.64 0.71 -4.80
C LEU A 22 -0.09 1.26 -6.12
N MET A 23 1.04 0.72 -6.59
CA MET A 23 1.64 1.10 -7.88
C MET A 23 0.65 0.94 -9.04
N ARG A 24 -0.09 -0.17 -9.06
CA ARG A 24 -1.11 -0.44 -10.07
C ARG A 24 -2.21 0.63 -10.02
N HIS A 25 -2.73 0.94 -8.83
CA HIS A 25 -3.75 1.98 -8.67
C HIS A 25 -3.27 3.37 -9.11
N ALA A 26 -2.04 3.74 -8.76
CA ALA A 26 -1.45 5.00 -9.19
C ALA A 26 -1.25 5.09 -10.71
N SER A 27 -0.98 3.96 -11.36
CA SER A 27 -0.85 3.90 -12.83
C SER A 27 -2.20 3.94 -13.54
N GLU A 28 -3.20 3.22 -13.02
CA GLU A 28 -4.52 3.11 -13.65
C GLU A 28 -5.40 4.34 -13.39
N ARG A 29 -5.26 4.96 -12.22
CA ARG A 29 -6.13 6.03 -11.74
C ARG A 29 -5.34 7.09 -10.97
N PRO A 30 -4.39 7.79 -11.63
CA PRO A 30 -3.48 8.71 -10.97
C PRO A 30 -4.18 9.87 -10.28
N ASP A 31 -5.28 10.37 -10.84
CA ASP A 31 -5.96 11.58 -10.38
C ASP A 31 -6.95 11.33 -9.23
N LEU A 32 -7.19 10.07 -8.85
CA LEU A 32 -8.06 9.76 -7.72
C LEU A 32 -7.39 10.12 -6.40
N VAL A 33 -8.16 10.70 -5.48
CA VAL A 33 -7.66 11.05 -4.14
C VAL A 33 -7.40 9.77 -3.33
N ALA A 34 -6.18 9.64 -2.81
CA ALA A 34 -5.72 8.53 -1.99
C ALA A 34 -5.72 8.88 -0.49
N VAL A 35 -5.35 10.12 -0.16
CA VAL A 35 -5.25 10.61 1.22
C VAL A 35 -5.85 12.01 1.29
N CYS A 36 -6.70 12.27 2.29
CA CYS A 36 -7.23 13.59 2.61
C CYS A 36 -6.77 13.95 4.03
N ASP A 37 -6.10 15.09 4.20
CA ASP A 37 -5.78 15.65 5.52
C ASP A 37 -5.89 17.18 5.51
N ARG A 38 -6.65 17.73 6.46
CA ARG A 38 -6.78 19.20 6.70
C ARG A 38 -6.95 20.07 5.45
N GLY A 39 -7.76 19.61 4.49
CA GLY A 39 -8.04 20.34 3.25
C GLY A 39 -6.97 20.19 2.17
N VAL A 40 -6.00 19.30 2.38
CA VAL A 40 -5.06 18.85 1.36
C VAL A 40 -5.48 17.45 0.93
N ASP A 41 -5.74 17.32 -0.35
CA ASP A 41 -5.96 16.04 -1.00
C ASP A 41 -4.67 15.64 -1.72
N VAL A 42 -4.26 14.39 -1.53
CA VAL A 42 -3.13 13.78 -2.23
C VAL A 42 -3.66 12.68 -3.12
N THR A 43 -3.37 12.77 -4.41
CA THR A 43 -3.83 11.76 -5.37
C THR A 43 -2.97 10.50 -5.31
N TYR A 44 -3.47 9.39 -5.87
CA TYR A 44 -2.68 8.16 -5.98
C TYR A 44 -1.39 8.36 -6.77
N GLY A 45 -1.40 9.20 -7.81
CA GLY A 45 -0.21 9.56 -8.58
C GLY A 45 0.84 10.29 -7.73
N GLU A 46 0.41 11.34 -7.01
CA GLU A 46 1.29 12.11 -6.13
C GLU A 46 1.83 11.29 -4.96
N LEU A 47 0.97 10.44 -4.37
CA LEU A 47 1.37 9.54 -3.30
C LEU A 47 2.47 8.58 -3.79
N TRP A 48 2.28 7.98 -4.97
CA TRP A 48 3.25 7.05 -5.53
C TRP A 48 4.58 7.72 -5.87
N GLU A 49 4.58 8.93 -6.43
CA GLU A 49 5.80 9.69 -6.69
C GLU A 49 6.60 9.94 -5.40
N ARG A 50 5.92 10.40 -4.32
CA ARG A 50 6.56 10.66 -3.03
C ARG A 50 7.11 9.38 -2.40
N VAL A 51 6.33 8.29 -2.40
CA VAL A 51 6.73 7.01 -1.80
C VAL A 51 7.85 6.33 -2.58
N SER A 52 7.80 6.33 -3.92
CA SER A 52 8.85 5.75 -4.76
C SER A 52 10.17 6.50 -4.62
N THR A 53 10.13 7.83 -4.52
CA THR A 53 11.30 8.66 -4.22
C THR A 53 11.91 8.31 -2.86
N LEU A 54 11.07 8.21 -1.81
CA LEU A 54 11.51 7.81 -0.48
C LEU A 54 12.10 6.39 -0.48
N ALA A 55 11.44 5.43 -1.12
CA ALA A 55 11.91 4.05 -1.22
C ALA A 55 13.26 3.96 -1.97
N GLY A 56 13.44 4.74 -3.04
CA GLY A 56 14.71 4.84 -3.77
C GLY A 56 15.86 5.45 -2.95
N ALA A 57 15.54 6.27 -1.95
CA ALA A 57 16.52 6.74 -0.98
C ALA A 57 16.86 5.63 0.06
N LEU A 58 15.85 4.98 0.63
CA LEU A 58 16.04 3.98 1.70
C LEU A 58 16.75 2.71 1.21
N THR A 59 16.44 2.24 0.01
CA THR A 59 17.02 1.00 -0.54
C THR A 59 18.53 1.07 -0.82
N ARG A 60 19.14 2.26 -0.72
CA ARG A 60 20.60 2.42 -0.80
C ARG A 60 21.31 1.87 0.42
N ASP A 61 20.69 1.99 1.59
CA ASP A 61 21.32 1.69 2.89
C ASP A 61 20.57 0.63 3.71
N ILE A 62 19.35 0.28 3.31
CA ILE A 62 18.44 -0.59 4.07
C ILE A 62 18.14 -1.87 3.29
N ALA A 63 18.47 -3.01 3.91
CA ALA A 63 18.17 -4.34 3.39
C ALA A 63 16.85 -4.89 3.94
N PRO A 64 16.22 -5.88 3.27
CA PRO A 64 15.05 -6.57 3.81
C PRO A 64 15.32 -7.12 5.22
N GLY A 65 14.38 -6.89 6.14
CA GLY A 65 14.49 -7.28 7.55
C GLY A 65 15.16 -6.25 8.46
N ALA A 66 15.70 -5.15 7.93
CA ALA A 66 16.18 -4.04 8.74
C ALA A 66 15.02 -3.22 9.32
N ALA A 67 15.19 -2.77 10.57
CA ALA A 67 14.21 -1.93 11.25
C ALA A 67 14.36 -0.45 10.86
N VAL A 68 13.24 0.24 10.71
CA VAL A 68 13.16 1.67 10.40
C VAL A 68 12.24 2.33 11.43
N ALA A 69 12.71 3.41 12.05
CA ALA A 69 11.88 4.21 12.95
C ALA A 69 10.95 5.15 12.16
N TYR A 70 9.78 5.45 12.72
CA TYR A 70 8.75 6.31 12.13
C TYR A 70 8.22 7.33 13.15
#